data_AF-A0A954JEI5-F1
#
_entry.id   AF-A0A954JEI5-F1
#
_cell.length_a   1.000
_cell.length_b   1.000
_cell.length_c   1.000
_cell.angle_alpha   90.00
_cell.angle_beta   90.00
_cell.angle_gamma   90.00
#
_symmetry.space_group_name_H-M   'P 1'
#
loop_
_entity.id
_entity.type
_entity.pdbx_description
1 polymer ?
#
loop_
_entity_poly.entity_id
_entity_poly.type
_entity_poly.pdbx_seq_one_letter_code
_entity_poly.pdbx_strand_id
1 'polypeptide(L)'
;MWKSFKERVVYTVATTLLFVLGLGFRYLAHWSPNPSDPTAAGFSLLSGNEALKSTSPAIVERNDEGATWEVAYVTQRSFSESEGDYTGKENELHFGMTEVFLPRWRTRGSLSFPTDEDPDPVGKIIRSGDRGLHPDDFYEHIIQRVDAAKEKDVLIFVHGYNVDFHEAICRIAQMAEDMPFEGVIVAFDWNSQANTLGYYQDKINTGRTYPAFAEVLAELRDRLPEDARLHVLAHSMGNRYTLNALELLAVYEPYIGLPPSRFKEDSFFKPQFVGWERWHPRGSQPKPLANVIFAAPDVHPETFQESVGSVLQIADHITLYCNEADFALEISRFVNGQGKDGFRIGDSRSGINGGYAMDVVRLQSVSSSDPFGHSYYGSHPGLLTDLRLLIHAKAPIQVRPTVTAGNWPDQDKWYLR
;
A
#
# COMPACT_ATOMS: atom_id res chain seq x y z
N MET A 1 50.46 -2.34 -5.60
CA MET A 1 49.35 -2.78 -6.46
C MET A 1 47.95 -2.71 -5.80
N TRP A 2 47.81 -2.84 -4.48
CA TRP A 2 46.51 -2.75 -3.79
C TRP A 2 46.01 -1.32 -3.45
N LYS A 3 46.91 -0.35 -3.25
CA LYS A 3 46.50 1.06 -2.98
C LYS A 3 45.84 1.72 -4.20
N SER A 4 46.32 1.43 -5.41
CA SER A 4 45.80 2.02 -6.66
C SER A 4 44.45 1.45 -7.10
N PHE A 5 44.00 0.33 -6.56
CA PHE A 5 42.67 -0.23 -6.84
C PHE A 5 41.59 0.46 -6.00
N LYS A 6 41.87 0.73 -4.71
CA LYS A 6 40.97 1.49 -3.84
C LYS A 6 40.76 2.92 -4.34
N GLU A 7 41.83 3.60 -4.79
CA GLU A 7 41.71 4.96 -5.31
C GLU A 7 40.88 5.01 -6.61
N ARG A 8 41.04 4.04 -7.52
CA ARG A 8 40.22 3.99 -8.75
C ARG A 8 38.74 3.71 -8.47
N VAL A 9 38.43 2.83 -7.53
CA VAL A 9 37.04 2.53 -7.13
C VAL A 9 36.39 3.75 -6.46
N VAL A 10 37.11 4.48 -5.61
CA VAL A 10 36.60 5.72 -4.98
C VAL A 10 36.33 6.79 -6.03
N TYR A 11 37.22 6.97 -7.02
CA TYR A 11 37.01 7.95 -8.09
C TYR A 11 35.84 7.60 -9.00
N THR A 12 35.65 6.32 -9.37
CA THR A 12 34.51 5.88 -10.18
C THR A 12 33.19 6.04 -9.43
N VAL A 13 33.13 5.70 -8.15
CA VAL A 13 31.92 5.88 -7.33
C VAL A 13 31.59 7.36 -7.12
N ALA A 14 32.60 8.21 -6.92
CA ALA A 14 32.40 9.66 -6.78
C ALA A 14 31.93 10.32 -8.08
N THR A 15 32.43 9.88 -9.25
CA THR A 15 31.97 10.40 -10.55
C THR A 15 30.56 9.93 -10.89
N THR A 16 30.17 8.70 -10.54
CA THR A 16 28.79 8.23 -10.73
C THR A 16 27.80 8.93 -9.79
N LEU A 17 28.17 9.18 -8.53
CA LEU A 17 27.35 9.97 -7.59
C LEU A 17 27.18 11.43 -8.04
N LEU A 18 28.24 12.06 -8.56
CA LEU A 18 28.15 13.40 -9.15
C LEU A 18 27.33 13.43 -10.45
N PHE A 19 27.31 12.34 -11.21
CA PHE A 19 26.48 12.22 -12.41
C PHE A 19 24.98 12.09 -12.06
N VAL A 20 24.64 11.30 -11.04
CA VAL A 20 23.27 11.14 -10.53
C VAL A 20 22.76 12.43 -9.86
N LEU A 21 23.59 13.10 -9.05
CA LEU A 21 23.24 14.40 -8.47
C LEU A 21 23.20 15.53 -9.52
N GLY A 22 24.03 15.45 -10.56
CA GLY A 22 24.04 16.39 -11.68
C GLY A 22 22.84 16.25 -12.62
N LEU A 23 22.30 15.04 -12.79
CA LEU A 23 21.04 14.80 -13.49
C LEU A 23 19.84 15.34 -12.68
N GLY A 24 19.86 15.19 -11.35
CA GLY A 24 18.84 15.78 -10.47
C GLY A 24 18.81 17.32 -10.47
N PHE A 25 19.97 17.98 -10.60
CA PHE A 25 20.03 19.45 -10.67
C PHE A 25 19.68 20.03 -12.04
N ARG A 26 19.79 19.25 -13.13
CA ARG A 26 19.37 19.69 -14.47
C ARG A 26 17.86 19.67 -14.67
N TYR A 27 17.12 18.91 -13.85
CA TYR A 27 15.65 18.85 -13.90
C TYR A 27 14.95 20.07 -13.32
N LEU A 28 15.61 20.85 -12.45
CA LEU A 28 15.01 22.01 -11.78
C LEU A 28 15.11 23.33 -12.55
N ALA A 29 15.73 23.37 -13.74
CA ALA A 29 16.08 24.65 -14.37
C ALA A 29 15.22 25.09 -15.56
N HIS A 30 14.49 24.23 -16.28
CA HIS A 30 13.92 24.61 -17.60
C HIS A 30 12.47 24.17 -17.83
N TRP A 31 11.62 24.23 -16.81
CA TRP A 31 10.18 24.24 -17.02
C TRP A 31 9.68 25.69 -17.13
N SER A 32 9.43 26.14 -18.36
CA SER A 32 8.70 27.38 -18.65
C SER A 32 7.54 27.00 -19.56
N PRO A 33 6.28 27.08 -19.10
CA PRO A 33 5.15 26.61 -19.89
C PRO A 33 4.92 27.53 -21.09
N ASN A 34 4.81 26.93 -22.27
CA ASN A 34 4.37 27.59 -23.49
C ASN A 34 2.87 27.88 -23.38
N PRO A 35 2.40 29.15 -23.39
CA PRO A 35 1.03 29.53 -23.02
C PRO A 35 -0.05 29.20 -24.07
N SER A 36 0.18 28.22 -24.94
CA SER A 36 -0.74 27.86 -26.04
C SER A 36 -1.21 26.40 -26.05
N ASP A 37 -0.89 25.61 -25.02
CA ASP A 37 -1.34 24.22 -24.89
C ASP A 37 -2.53 24.09 -23.91
N PRO A 38 -3.74 23.69 -24.37
CA PRO A 38 -4.93 23.56 -23.53
C PRO A 38 -4.91 22.33 -22.60
N THR A 39 -3.82 21.56 -22.54
CA THR A 39 -3.65 20.43 -21.60
C THR A 39 -3.18 20.82 -20.20
N ALA A 40 -2.84 22.08 -19.97
CA ALA A 40 -2.65 22.64 -18.63
C ALA A 40 -4.01 22.92 -17.96
N ALA A 41 -4.73 21.87 -17.59
CA ALA A 41 -5.92 22.00 -16.76
C ALA A 41 -5.50 22.47 -15.36
N GLY A 42 -5.59 23.78 -15.15
CA GLY A 42 -5.39 24.43 -13.86
C GLY A 42 -6.31 23.86 -12.78
N PHE A 43 -5.76 23.74 -11.59
CA PHE A 43 -6.40 23.22 -10.40
C PHE A 43 -7.41 24.26 -9.89
N SER A 44 -8.71 23.94 -9.90
CA SER A 44 -9.75 24.83 -9.35
C SER A 44 -10.21 24.33 -7.98
N LEU A 45 -10.13 25.19 -6.96
CA LEU A 45 -10.79 24.99 -5.67
C LEU A 45 -12.30 25.16 -5.86
N LEU A 46 -13.03 24.06 -5.99
CA LEU A 46 -14.48 24.08 -5.94
C LEU A 46 -14.95 23.95 -4.48
N SER A 47 -15.73 24.91 -4.03
CA SER A 47 -16.48 24.85 -2.77
C SER A 47 -17.53 23.73 -2.83
N GLY A 48 -17.80 23.12 -1.67
CA GLY A 48 -18.68 21.96 -1.49
C GLY A 48 -20.04 22.01 -2.20
N ASN A 49 -20.52 20.81 -2.53
CA ASN A 49 -21.73 20.40 -3.28
C ASN A 49 -21.69 20.41 -4.83
N GLU A 50 -20.65 20.95 -5.49
CA GLU A 50 -20.44 20.69 -6.93
C GLU A 50 -19.32 19.68 -7.24
N ALA A 51 -18.52 19.30 -6.23
CA ALA A 51 -17.34 18.45 -6.38
C ALA A 51 -17.68 17.00 -6.75
N LEU A 52 -18.62 16.36 -6.05
CA LEU A 52 -19.00 14.96 -6.29
C LEU A 52 -19.91 14.80 -7.52
N LYS A 53 -19.37 15.02 -8.71
CA LYS A 53 -19.97 14.57 -9.98
C LYS A 53 -18.98 13.64 -10.68
N SER A 54 -18.80 12.46 -10.11
CA SER A 54 -18.54 11.31 -10.98
C SER A 54 -19.81 11.11 -11.80
N THR A 55 -19.70 11.23 -13.12
CA THR A 55 -20.84 11.09 -14.02
C THR A 55 -21.14 9.62 -14.33
N SER A 56 -20.30 8.71 -13.85
CA SER A 56 -20.45 7.28 -14.03
C SER A 56 -21.06 6.61 -12.80
N PRO A 57 -22.12 5.80 -12.97
CA PRO A 57 -22.62 4.93 -11.90
C PRO A 57 -21.71 3.72 -11.64
N ALA A 58 -20.68 3.48 -12.47
CA ALA A 58 -19.80 2.32 -12.35
C ALA A 58 -18.51 2.67 -11.59
N ILE A 59 -18.05 1.73 -10.75
CA ILE A 59 -16.72 1.81 -10.08
C ILE A 59 -15.58 1.75 -11.11
N VAL A 60 -15.81 1.01 -12.20
CA VAL A 60 -14.90 0.88 -13.32
C VAL A 60 -15.67 0.96 -14.62
N GLU A 61 -15.23 1.82 -15.53
CA GLU A 61 -15.73 1.92 -16.89
C GLU A 61 -14.78 1.20 -17.84
N ARG A 62 -15.28 0.26 -18.65
CA ARG A 62 -14.46 -0.45 -19.64
C ARG A 62 -14.95 -0.17 -21.04
N ASN A 63 -14.04 0.13 -21.95
CA ASN A 63 -14.31 0.34 -23.37
C ASN A 63 -13.25 -0.37 -24.23
N ASP A 64 -13.25 -0.11 -25.54
CA ASP A 64 -12.30 -0.75 -26.47
C ASP A 64 -10.84 -0.32 -26.24
N GLU A 65 -10.62 0.87 -25.67
CA GLU A 65 -9.31 1.45 -25.41
C GLU A 65 -8.70 0.97 -24.09
N GLY A 66 -9.53 0.73 -23.06
CA GLY A 66 -9.04 0.37 -21.73
C GLY A 66 -10.11 0.35 -20.65
N ALA A 67 -9.63 0.48 -19.41
CA ALA A 67 -10.45 0.57 -18.20
C ALA A 67 -10.13 1.86 -17.44
N THR A 68 -11.15 2.59 -17.03
CA THR A 68 -11.06 3.75 -16.14
C THR A 68 -11.55 3.34 -14.76
N TRP A 69 -10.69 3.45 -13.76
CA TRP A 69 -10.95 3.14 -12.37
C TRP A 69 -11.09 4.40 -11.54
N GLU A 70 -12.17 4.50 -10.77
CA GLU A 70 -12.23 5.47 -9.68
C GLU A 70 -11.40 4.94 -8.49
N VAL A 71 -10.47 5.76 -8.02
CA VAL A 71 -9.61 5.45 -6.87
C VAL A 71 -9.90 6.46 -5.77
N ALA A 72 -10.44 5.96 -4.66
CA ALA A 72 -10.49 6.73 -3.42
C ALA A 72 -9.09 6.79 -2.82
N TYR A 73 -8.70 7.93 -2.24
CA TYR A 73 -7.42 8.02 -1.57
C TYR A 73 -7.48 8.81 -0.28
N VAL A 74 -6.62 8.41 0.65
CA VAL A 74 -6.31 9.14 1.87
C VAL A 74 -4.80 9.34 1.89
N THR A 75 -4.35 10.60 1.99
CA THR A 75 -2.93 10.94 1.98
C THR A 75 -2.52 11.80 3.18
N GLN A 76 -1.29 11.57 3.67
CA GLN A 76 -0.62 12.43 4.66
C GLN A 76 0.36 13.42 4.03
N ARG A 77 0.25 13.64 2.72
CA ARG A 77 1.07 14.60 1.99
C ARG A 77 0.33 15.93 1.85
N SER A 78 1.09 17.03 1.85
CA SER A 78 0.54 18.34 1.46
C SER A 78 0.49 18.43 -0.06
N PHE A 79 -0.56 19.04 -0.58
CA PHE A 79 -0.65 19.36 -2.00
C PHE A 79 0.31 20.52 -2.35
N SER A 80 1.08 20.37 -3.42
CA SER A 80 2.00 21.37 -3.96
C SER A 80 1.39 22.00 -5.20
N GLU A 81 0.89 23.23 -5.08
CA GLU A 81 0.30 23.97 -6.21
C GLU A 81 1.27 24.17 -7.37
N SER A 82 2.58 24.29 -7.08
CA SER A 82 3.61 24.46 -8.10
C SER A 82 3.91 23.18 -8.87
N GLU A 83 3.76 22.01 -8.24
CA GLU A 83 4.03 20.71 -8.86
C GLU A 83 2.74 20.04 -9.34
N GLY A 84 1.57 20.54 -8.94
CA GLY A 84 0.29 19.93 -9.24
C GLY A 84 0.09 18.56 -8.57
N ASP A 85 0.84 18.25 -7.51
CA ASP A 85 0.90 16.92 -6.91
C ASP A 85 1.08 16.95 -5.38
N TYR A 86 0.82 15.81 -4.74
CA TYR A 86 1.01 15.59 -3.31
C TYR A 86 2.47 15.19 -3.02
N THR A 87 3.29 16.16 -2.64
CA THR A 87 4.76 15.95 -2.47
C THR A 87 5.29 16.30 -1.08
N GLY A 88 4.62 17.21 -0.36
CA GLY A 88 5.10 17.66 0.95
C GLY A 88 4.59 16.82 2.12
N LYS A 89 4.83 17.27 3.35
CA LYS A 89 4.54 16.50 4.59
C LYS A 89 3.52 17.20 5.46
N GLU A 90 2.48 16.48 5.84
CA GLU A 90 1.52 16.91 6.87
C GLU A 90 1.32 15.87 7.96
N ASN A 91 0.69 16.30 9.05
CA ASN A 91 0.23 15.42 10.12
C ASN A 91 -1.27 15.12 10.00
N GLU A 92 -1.98 15.83 9.12
CA GLU A 92 -3.42 15.71 8.89
C GLU A 92 -3.69 14.76 7.71
N LEU A 93 -4.89 14.17 7.71
CA LEU A 93 -5.37 13.32 6.63
C LEU A 93 -6.08 14.18 5.58
N HIS A 94 -5.70 14.00 4.32
CA HIS A 94 -6.38 14.58 3.17
C HIS A 94 -7.12 13.49 2.42
N PHE A 95 -8.39 13.74 2.12
CA PHE A 95 -9.28 12.80 1.45
C PHE A 95 -9.56 13.26 0.02
N GLY A 96 -9.65 12.33 -0.91
CA GLY A 96 -10.03 12.64 -2.28
C GLY A 96 -10.38 11.42 -3.13
N MET A 97 -10.84 11.71 -4.34
CA MET A 97 -11.16 10.71 -5.38
C MET A 97 -10.40 11.06 -6.64
N THR A 98 -9.96 10.11 -7.44
CA THR A 98 -9.33 10.35 -8.75
C THR A 98 -9.67 9.24 -9.74
N GLU A 99 -9.43 9.46 -11.03
CA GLU A 99 -9.70 8.45 -12.08
C GLU A 99 -8.40 8.06 -12.77
N VAL A 100 -8.10 6.75 -12.75
CA VAL A 100 -6.93 6.16 -13.40
C VAL A 100 -7.37 5.40 -14.64
N PHE A 101 -6.83 5.77 -15.78
CA PHE A 101 -6.98 5.02 -17.02
C PHE A 101 -5.87 3.99 -17.19
N LEU A 102 -6.26 2.78 -17.58
CA LEU A 102 -5.40 1.64 -17.86
C LEU A 102 -5.67 1.14 -19.30
N PRO A 103 -4.71 1.29 -20.23
CA PRO A 103 -4.89 0.86 -21.62
C PRO A 103 -5.04 -0.66 -21.76
N ARG A 104 -5.87 -1.09 -22.71
CA ARG A 104 -6.15 -2.52 -22.95
C ARG A 104 -4.96 -3.30 -23.52
N TRP A 105 -4.07 -2.64 -24.23
CA TRP A 105 -2.89 -3.25 -24.85
C TRP A 105 -1.75 -3.53 -23.86
N ARG A 106 -1.87 -3.06 -22.61
CA ARG A 106 -0.86 -3.25 -21.58
C ARG A 106 -0.67 -4.74 -21.25
N THR A 107 0.52 -5.07 -20.76
CA THR A 107 0.75 -6.41 -20.22
C THR A 107 0.17 -6.50 -18.80
N ARG A 108 -0.46 -7.61 -18.44
CA ARG A 108 -0.91 -7.84 -17.07
C ARG A 108 0.27 -7.72 -16.11
N GLY A 109 0.11 -6.94 -15.04
CA GLY A 109 1.17 -6.66 -14.08
C GLY A 109 2.10 -5.50 -14.46
N SER A 110 2.01 -4.96 -15.69
CA SER A 110 2.83 -3.83 -16.11
C SER A 110 2.24 -2.51 -15.62
N LEU A 111 3.10 -1.65 -15.12
CA LEU A 111 2.85 -0.24 -14.87
C LEU A 111 4.09 0.53 -15.36
N SER A 112 3.88 1.64 -16.05
CA SER A 112 4.94 2.56 -16.48
C SER A 112 4.57 3.97 -16.06
N PHE A 113 5.58 4.83 -15.99
CA PHE A 113 5.46 6.25 -15.65
C PHE A 113 5.92 7.09 -16.82
N PRO A 114 5.37 8.31 -16.98
CA PRO A 114 5.69 9.15 -18.12
C PRO A 114 7.19 9.48 -18.14
N THR A 115 7.80 9.41 -19.31
CA THR A 115 9.18 9.81 -19.58
C THR A 115 9.24 10.71 -20.82
N ASP A 116 10.35 11.41 -21.04
CA ASP A 116 10.54 12.21 -22.27
C ASP A 116 10.44 11.34 -23.55
N GLU A 117 10.75 10.04 -23.44
CA GLU A 117 10.73 9.07 -24.55
C GLU A 117 9.37 8.36 -24.69
N ASP A 118 8.61 8.26 -23.61
CA ASP A 118 7.28 7.63 -23.55
C ASP A 118 6.31 8.51 -22.74
N PRO A 119 5.61 9.44 -23.42
CA PRO A 119 4.70 10.37 -22.75
C PRO A 119 3.34 9.74 -22.40
N ASP A 120 3.05 8.51 -22.83
CA ASP A 120 1.75 7.84 -22.62
C ASP A 120 1.89 6.58 -21.73
N PRO A 121 1.98 6.75 -20.40
CA PRO A 121 2.22 5.65 -19.48
C PRO A 121 1.02 4.70 -19.38
N VAL A 122 1.30 3.45 -18.98
CA VAL A 122 0.28 2.40 -18.76
C VAL A 122 -0.70 2.75 -17.64
N GLY A 123 -0.34 3.62 -16.70
CA GLY A 123 -1.25 4.17 -15.70
C GLY A 123 -1.25 5.69 -15.77
N LYS A 124 -2.39 6.26 -16.13
CA LYS A 124 -2.55 7.70 -16.26
C LYS A 124 -3.70 8.19 -15.39
N ILE A 125 -3.43 9.13 -14.49
CA ILE A 125 -4.50 9.91 -13.87
C ILE A 125 -5.11 10.81 -14.95
N ILE A 126 -6.34 10.51 -15.34
CA ILE A 126 -7.05 11.24 -16.42
C ILE A 126 -7.99 12.32 -15.88
N ARG A 127 -8.32 12.26 -14.58
CA ARG A 127 -9.01 13.32 -13.86
C ARG A 127 -8.29 13.57 -12.54
N SER A 128 -7.74 14.77 -12.38
CA SER A 128 -7.06 15.25 -11.16
C SER A 128 -8.03 15.51 -10.00
N GLY A 129 -9.04 14.64 -9.84
CA GLY A 129 -9.74 14.33 -8.62
C GLY A 129 -10.46 15.43 -7.84
N ASP A 130 -11.46 15.04 -7.07
CA ASP A 130 -11.99 15.92 -6.02
C ASP A 130 -11.02 15.86 -4.83
N ARG A 131 -10.30 16.97 -4.61
CA ARG A 131 -9.27 17.10 -3.58
C ARG A 131 -9.82 17.78 -2.32
N GLY A 132 -9.30 17.39 -1.16
CA GLY A 132 -9.66 18.01 0.11
C GLY A 132 -11.13 17.79 0.47
N LEU A 133 -11.67 16.61 0.13
CA LEU A 133 -13.03 16.23 0.48
C LEU A 133 -13.18 16.26 2.00
N HIS A 134 -14.37 16.68 2.47
CA HIS A 134 -14.72 16.50 3.86
C HIS A 134 -14.77 14.98 4.16
N PRO A 135 -14.28 14.52 5.33
CA PRO A 135 -14.26 13.09 5.64
C PRO A 135 -15.63 12.42 5.49
N ASP A 136 -16.71 13.08 5.92
CA ASP A 136 -18.07 12.53 5.78
C ASP A 136 -18.48 12.35 4.31
N ASP A 137 -18.17 13.32 3.44
CA ASP A 137 -18.46 13.25 2.00
C ASP A 137 -17.66 12.11 1.34
N PHE A 138 -16.40 11.94 1.75
CA PHE A 138 -15.54 10.86 1.28
C PHE A 138 -16.10 9.48 1.64
N TYR A 139 -16.48 9.26 2.90
CA TYR A 139 -17.02 7.97 3.34
C TYR A 139 -18.43 7.70 2.78
N GLU A 140 -19.30 8.71 2.72
CA GLU A 140 -20.62 8.62 2.07
C GLU A 140 -20.49 8.17 0.62
N HIS A 141 -19.55 8.75 -0.13
CA HIS A 141 -19.28 8.34 -1.51
C HIS A 141 -18.83 6.88 -1.60
N ILE A 142 -17.89 6.44 -0.75
CA ILE A 142 -17.46 5.03 -0.70
C ILE A 142 -18.64 4.09 -0.43
N ILE A 143 -19.50 4.41 0.54
CA ILE A 143 -20.66 3.57 0.89
C ILE A 143 -21.62 3.44 -0.30
N GLN A 144 -21.93 4.55 -0.96
CA GLN A 144 -22.79 4.56 -2.15
C GLN A 144 -22.19 3.70 -3.27
N ARG A 145 -20.86 3.76 -3.47
CA ARG A 145 -20.18 2.90 -4.45
C ARG A 145 -20.20 1.44 -4.05
N VAL A 146 -19.98 1.11 -2.78
CA VAL A 146 -20.04 -0.27 -2.27
C VAL A 146 -21.43 -0.87 -2.46
N ASP A 147 -22.50 -0.11 -2.17
CA ASP A 147 -23.87 -0.59 -2.38
C ASP A 147 -24.23 -0.79 -3.86
N ALA A 148 -23.63 -0.01 -4.76
CA ALA A 148 -23.79 -0.17 -6.21
C ALA A 148 -22.87 -1.24 -6.81
N ALA A 149 -21.84 -1.68 -6.08
CA ALA A 149 -20.86 -2.63 -6.54
C ALA A 149 -21.47 -4.02 -6.74
N LYS A 150 -20.98 -4.77 -7.73
CA LYS A 150 -21.34 -6.18 -7.90
C LYS A 150 -20.80 -7.03 -6.75
N GLU A 151 -19.60 -6.67 -6.29
CA GLU A 151 -18.96 -7.23 -5.11
C GLU A 151 -18.90 -6.12 -4.06
N LYS A 152 -19.55 -6.29 -2.90
CA LYS A 152 -19.53 -5.31 -1.79
C LYS A 152 -18.19 -5.31 -1.03
N ASP A 153 -17.10 -5.33 -1.77
CA ASP A 153 -15.75 -5.42 -1.28
C ASP A 153 -15.09 -4.06 -1.31
N VAL A 154 -14.34 -3.74 -0.26
CA VAL A 154 -13.43 -2.60 -0.20
C VAL A 154 -12.02 -3.12 -0.06
N LEU A 155 -11.14 -2.78 -0.99
CA LEU A 155 -9.71 -3.07 -0.88
C LEU A 155 -8.93 -1.80 -0.59
N ILE A 156 -8.30 -1.73 0.59
CA ILE A 156 -7.36 -0.66 0.93
C ILE A 156 -5.92 -1.11 0.73
N PHE A 157 -5.16 -0.35 -0.06
CA PHE A 157 -3.75 -0.59 -0.36
C PHE A 157 -2.84 0.37 0.40
N VAL A 158 -1.81 -0.17 1.06
CA VAL A 158 -0.73 0.58 1.71
C VAL A 158 0.58 0.28 0.99
N HIS A 159 1.14 1.28 0.31
CA HIS A 159 2.37 1.13 -0.46
C HIS A 159 3.64 1.00 0.41
N GLY A 160 4.77 0.71 -0.25
CA GLY A 160 6.09 0.55 0.38
C GLY A 160 6.88 1.85 0.54
N TYR A 161 8.17 1.73 0.83
CA TYR A 161 9.10 2.86 0.93
C TYR A 161 9.43 3.47 -0.44
N ASN A 162 9.66 4.78 -0.50
CA ASN A 162 10.12 5.51 -1.69
C ASN A 162 9.17 5.41 -2.90
N VAL A 163 7.88 5.41 -2.63
CA VAL A 163 6.80 5.41 -3.63
C VAL A 163 6.16 6.80 -3.62
N ASP A 164 5.96 7.43 -4.78
CA ASP A 164 5.21 8.70 -4.88
C ASP A 164 3.69 8.46 -4.86
N PHE A 165 2.95 9.56 -4.73
CA PHE A 165 1.49 9.53 -4.71
C PHE A 165 0.92 8.91 -5.99
N HIS A 166 1.40 9.34 -7.17
CA HIS A 166 0.91 8.86 -8.46
C HIS A 166 1.12 7.34 -8.63
N GLU A 167 2.30 6.82 -8.27
CA GLU A 167 2.62 5.40 -8.28
C GLU A 167 1.69 4.62 -7.35
N ALA A 168 1.46 5.07 -6.11
CA ALA A 168 0.58 4.38 -5.18
C ALA A 168 -0.85 4.25 -5.73
N ILE A 169 -1.38 5.32 -6.31
CA ILE A 169 -2.71 5.41 -6.90
C ILE A 169 -2.83 4.51 -8.14
N CYS A 170 -1.88 4.62 -9.07
CA CYS A 170 -1.91 3.81 -10.29
C CYS A 170 -1.68 2.33 -10.00
N ARG A 171 -0.89 2.00 -8.96
CA ARG A 171 -0.62 0.61 -8.57
C ARG A 171 -1.87 -0.11 -8.11
N ILE A 172 -2.68 0.49 -7.22
CA ILE A 172 -3.91 -0.17 -6.77
C ILE A 172 -4.91 -0.35 -7.93
N ALA A 173 -5.05 0.65 -8.81
CA ALA A 173 -5.91 0.53 -9.99
C ALA A 173 -5.44 -0.60 -10.93
N GLN A 174 -4.13 -0.67 -11.21
CA GLN A 174 -3.54 -1.74 -12.02
C GLN A 174 -3.80 -3.12 -11.43
N MET A 175 -3.58 -3.27 -10.12
CA MET A 175 -3.83 -4.54 -9.42
C MET A 175 -5.32 -4.92 -9.46
N ALA A 176 -6.22 -3.95 -9.28
CA ALA A 176 -7.66 -4.16 -9.32
C ALA A 176 -8.14 -4.66 -10.68
N GLU A 177 -7.66 -4.04 -11.77
CA GLU A 177 -7.97 -4.48 -13.12
C GLU A 177 -7.39 -5.87 -13.43
N ASP A 178 -6.16 -6.13 -12.95
CA ASP A 178 -5.48 -7.39 -13.25
C ASP A 178 -5.95 -8.57 -12.42
N MET A 179 -6.60 -8.36 -11.28
CA MET A 179 -7.24 -9.41 -10.49
C MET A 179 -8.76 -9.51 -10.72
N PRO A 180 -9.27 -8.98 -11.84
CA PRO A 180 -10.65 -8.49 -11.99
C PRO A 180 -11.43 -8.32 -10.68
N PHE A 181 -11.07 -7.30 -9.92
CA PHE A 181 -11.82 -6.88 -8.74
C PHE A 181 -13.11 -6.16 -9.19
N GLU A 182 -14.19 -6.32 -8.44
CA GLU A 182 -15.50 -5.70 -8.76
C GLU A 182 -16.07 -4.89 -7.58
N GLY A 183 -15.18 -4.42 -6.69
CA GLY A 183 -15.48 -3.59 -5.53
C GLY A 183 -14.71 -2.27 -5.52
N VAL A 184 -14.83 -1.51 -4.43
CA VAL A 184 -14.21 -0.18 -4.26
C VAL A 184 -12.75 -0.29 -3.85
N ILE A 185 -11.90 0.53 -4.45
CA ILE A 185 -10.45 0.55 -4.16
C ILE A 185 -10.04 1.85 -3.48
N VAL A 186 -9.23 1.72 -2.43
CA VAL A 186 -8.75 2.85 -1.61
C VAL A 186 -7.23 2.81 -1.51
N ALA A 187 -6.54 3.88 -1.90
CA ALA A 187 -5.12 4.03 -1.65
C ALA A 187 -4.88 4.79 -0.33
N PHE A 188 -4.11 4.21 0.58
CA PHE A 188 -3.56 4.95 1.72
C PHE A 188 -2.13 5.35 1.41
N ASP A 189 -1.94 6.62 1.04
CA ASP A 189 -0.64 7.20 0.73
C ASP A 189 -0.02 7.82 1.98
N TRP A 190 1.03 7.17 2.47
CA TRP A 190 1.83 7.67 3.57
C TRP A 190 3.09 8.30 3.00
N ASN A 191 3.59 9.37 3.64
CA ASN A 191 4.75 10.10 3.09
C ASN A 191 6.04 9.26 3.17
N SER A 192 6.28 8.46 2.13
CA SER A 192 7.38 7.51 2.06
C SER A 192 8.65 8.04 1.39
N GLN A 193 8.58 9.20 0.74
CA GLN A 193 9.72 9.81 0.05
C GLN A 193 10.43 10.88 0.89
N ALA A 194 9.77 11.48 1.89
CA ALA A 194 10.34 12.58 2.66
C ALA A 194 11.18 12.16 3.89
N ASN A 195 11.53 10.89 4.05
CA ASN A 195 12.26 10.44 5.24
C ASN A 195 13.53 9.67 4.84
N THR A 196 14.63 9.88 5.57
CA THR A 196 15.87 9.11 5.41
C THR A 196 15.78 7.80 6.20
N LEU A 197 16.49 6.79 5.77
CA LEU A 197 16.36 5.43 6.29
C LEU A 197 16.61 5.26 7.81
N GLY A 198 17.55 6.02 8.38
CA GLY A 198 17.79 6.02 9.83
C GLY A 198 16.66 6.71 10.61
N TYR A 199 16.05 7.74 10.02
CA TYR A 199 14.92 8.46 10.58
C TYR A 199 13.63 7.61 10.60
N TYR A 200 13.52 6.61 9.72
CA TYR A 200 12.39 5.68 9.71
C TYR A 200 12.27 4.82 10.95
N GLN A 201 13.39 4.26 11.43
CA GLN A 201 13.38 3.37 12.60
C GLN A 201 12.94 4.14 13.85
N ASP A 202 13.38 5.38 13.99
CA ASP A 202 12.98 6.27 15.09
C ASP A 202 11.53 6.78 14.94
N LYS A 203 11.03 6.94 13.71
CA LYS A 203 9.68 7.45 13.43
C LYS A 203 8.56 6.43 13.45
N ILE A 204 8.79 5.17 13.09
CA ILE A 204 7.73 4.14 13.15
C ILE A 204 7.13 4.08 14.56
N ASN A 205 7.97 4.24 15.58
CA ASN A 205 7.56 4.25 16.98
C ASN A 205 7.00 5.61 17.48
N THR A 206 7.13 6.70 16.72
CA THR A 206 6.83 8.07 17.19
C THR A 206 5.92 8.90 16.27
N GLY A 207 5.47 8.35 15.13
CA GLY A 207 4.70 9.07 14.10
C GLY A 207 3.17 8.86 14.15
N ARG A 208 2.40 9.86 13.67
CA ARG A 208 0.93 9.82 13.51
C ARG A 208 0.42 8.94 12.35
N THR A 209 1.29 8.25 11.60
CA THR A 209 0.87 7.47 10.42
C THR A 209 0.05 6.23 10.77
N TYR A 210 0.50 5.38 11.70
CA TYR A 210 -0.29 4.19 12.06
C TYR A 210 -1.58 4.51 12.85
N PRO A 211 -1.63 5.52 13.74
CA PRO A 211 -2.91 5.93 14.33
C PRO A 211 -3.88 6.49 13.29
N ALA A 212 -3.41 7.31 12.35
CA ALA A 212 -4.26 7.83 11.28
C ALA A 212 -4.78 6.71 10.36
N PHE A 213 -3.96 5.70 10.07
CA PHE A 213 -4.43 4.53 9.31
C PHE A 213 -5.48 3.72 10.10
N ALA A 214 -5.30 3.56 11.42
CA ALA A 214 -6.30 2.93 12.28
C ALA A 214 -7.62 3.70 12.29
N GLU A 215 -7.57 5.05 12.30
CA GLU A 215 -8.75 5.92 12.19
C GLU A 215 -9.50 5.69 10.87
N VAL A 216 -8.79 5.64 9.73
CA VAL A 216 -9.41 5.36 8.42
C VAL A 216 -10.08 3.98 8.39
N LEU A 217 -9.40 2.95 8.89
CA LEU A 217 -9.97 1.61 8.95
C LEU A 217 -11.22 1.56 9.84
N ALA A 218 -11.26 2.34 10.92
CA ALA A 218 -12.40 2.40 11.85
C ALA A 218 -13.60 3.07 11.24
N GLU A 219 -13.41 4.23 10.60
CA GLU A 219 -14.48 4.92 9.90
C GLU A 219 -15.06 4.07 8.76
N LEU A 220 -14.21 3.39 7.96
CA LEU A 220 -14.68 2.46 6.94
C LEU A 220 -15.51 1.33 7.58
N ARG A 221 -14.95 0.64 8.58
CA ARG A 221 -15.63 -0.47 9.27
C ARG A 221 -16.97 -0.06 9.89
N ASP A 222 -17.06 1.14 10.45
CA ASP A 222 -18.25 1.59 11.17
C ASP A 222 -19.37 2.07 10.25
N ARG A 223 -19.03 2.55 9.06
CA ARG A 223 -20.00 3.11 8.11
C ARG A 223 -20.38 2.16 6.97
N LEU A 224 -19.55 1.17 6.66
CA LEU A 224 -19.83 0.21 5.60
C LEU A 224 -21.09 -0.63 5.90
N PRO A 225 -21.85 -1.06 4.87
CA PRO A 225 -22.96 -2.00 5.02
C PRO A 225 -22.54 -3.30 5.74
N GLU A 226 -23.46 -3.92 6.48
CA GLU A 226 -23.15 -5.15 7.26
C GLU A 226 -22.67 -6.32 6.40
N ASP A 227 -23.08 -6.38 5.13
CA ASP A 227 -22.69 -7.41 4.18
C ASP A 227 -21.44 -7.04 3.35
N ALA A 228 -20.88 -5.85 3.57
CA ALA A 228 -19.65 -5.42 2.93
C ALA A 228 -18.42 -6.04 3.62
N ARG A 229 -17.34 -6.21 2.86
CA ARG A 229 -16.10 -6.81 3.35
C ARG A 229 -14.92 -5.86 3.13
N LEU A 230 -14.17 -5.62 4.19
CA LEU A 230 -12.96 -4.80 4.15
C LEU A 230 -11.72 -5.68 4.06
N HIS A 231 -10.87 -5.42 3.06
CA HIS A 231 -9.61 -6.12 2.79
C HIS A 231 -8.45 -5.13 2.86
N VAL A 232 -7.37 -5.52 3.52
CA VAL A 232 -6.14 -4.71 3.61
C VAL A 232 -5.02 -5.41 2.84
N LEU A 233 -4.38 -4.71 1.91
CA LEU A 233 -3.17 -5.16 1.24
C LEU A 233 -2.04 -4.18 1.54
N ALA A 234 -0.95 -4.65 2.14
CA ALA A 234 0.19 -3.82 2.48
C ALA A 234 1.48 -4.36 1.87
N HIS A 235 2.33 -3.45 1.37
CA HIS A 235 3.58 -3.80 0.70
C HIS A 235 4.83 -3.32 1.47
N SER A 236 5.87 -4.16 1.51
CA SER A 236 7.21 -3.79 2.00
C SER A 236 7.17 -3.11 3.36
N MET A 237 7.74 -1.91 3.50
CA MET A 237 7.74 -1.16 4.76
C MET A 237 6.36 -0.63 5.17
N GLY A 238 5.39 -0.54 4.26
CA GLY A 238 3.99 -0.24 4.57
C GLY A 238 3.40 -1.20 5.59
N ASN A 239 3.84 -2.47 5.55
CA ASN A 239 3.43 -3.50 6.51
C ASN A 239 3.77 -3.15 7.97
N ARG A 240 4.79 -2.32 8.23
CA ARG A 240 5.08 -1.87 9.59
C ARG A 240 3.96 -0.97 10.13
N TYR A 241 3.47 -0.03 9.32
CA TYR A 241 2.36 0.85 9.73
C TYR A 241 1.06 0.08 9.84
N THR A 242 0.79 -0.78 8.86
CA THR A 242 -0.39 -1.65 8.86
C THR A 242 -0.42 -2.53 10.11
N LEU A 243 0.68 -3.22 10.44
CA LEU A 243 0.73 -4.09 11.61
C LEU A 243 0.47 -3.32 12.93
N ASN A 244 1.11 -2.16 13.10
CA ASN A 244 0.90 -1.31 14.29
C ASN A 244 -0.53 -0.77 14.37
N ALA A 245 -1.13 -0.37 13.24
CA ALA A 245 -2.51 0.12 13.20
C ALA A 245 -3.51 -0.99 13.54
N LEU A 246 -3.31 -2.19 13.00
CA LEU A 246 -4.14 -3.36 13.29
C LEU A 246 -3.97 -3.84 14.73
N GLU A 247 -2.76 -3.81 15.27
CA GLU A 247 -2.51 -4.11 16.68
C GLU A 247 -3.19 -3.07 17.59
N LEU A 248 -3.11 -1.78 17.24
CA LEU A 248 -3.85 -0.74 17.93
C LEU A 248 -5.33 -1.10 17.96
N LEU A 249 -5.95 -1.32 16.79
CA LEU A 249 -7.37 -1.69 16.64
C LEU A 249 -7.76 -2.99 17.38
N ALA A 250 -6.85 -3.95 17.49
CA ALA A 250 -7.14 -5.24 18.11
C ALA A 250 -6.96 -5.26 19.63
N VAL A 251 -5.97 -4.53 20.16
CA VAL A 251 -5.57 -4.62 21.57
C VAL A 251 -6.29 -3.58 22.44
N TYR A 252 -6.66 -2.43 21.89
CA TYR A 252 -7.14 -1.29 22.69
C TYR A 252 -8.60 -1.34 23.18
N GLU A 253 -9.03 -2.47 23.76
CA GLU A 253 -10.26 -2.53 24.56
C GLU A 253 -10.32 -1.45 25.68
N PRO A 254 -11.51 -1.13 26.23
CA PRO A 254 -11.72 -0.17 27.32
C PRO A 254 -11.21 -0.68 28.68
N TYR A 255 -10.06 -1.36 28.73
CA TYR A 255 -9.53 -1.97 29.95
C TYR A 255 -8.59 -1.10 30.76
N ILE A 256 -8.09 0.03 30.25
CA ILE A 256 -7.18 0.86 31.05
C ILE A 256 -7.41 2.34 30.75
N GLY A 257 -8.12 3.01 31.68
CA GLY A 257 -8.07 4.47 31.83
C GLY A 257 -6.70 4.97 32.31
N LEU A 258 -5.60 4.46 31.74
CA LEU A 258 -4.25 4.96 31.94
C LEU A 258 -3.60 5.19 30.56
N PRO A 259 -3.05 6.39 30.30
CA PRO A 259 -2.20 6.58 29.14
C PRO A 259 -0.97 5.67 29.29
N PRO A 260 -0.51 5.00 28.22
CA PRO A 260 0.76 4.30 28.29
C PRO A 260 1.85 5.34 28.51
N SER A 261 2.72 5.08 29.47
CA SER A 261 3.98 5.78 29.70
C SER A 261 4.92 5.80 28.47
N ARG A 262 4.51 5.20 27.34
CA ARG A 262 5.14 5.28 26.01
C ARG A 262 4.64 6.44 25.15
N PHE A 263 3.47 7.00 25.44
CA PHE A 263 2.95 8.21 24.80
C PHE A 263 3.23 9.38 25.74
N LYS A 264 4.42 9.97 25.62
CA LYS A 264 4.72 11.17 26.39
C LYS A 264 3.69 12.25 26.02
N GLU A 265 3.00 12.68 27.07
CA GLU A 265 2.13 13.83 27.18
C GLU A 265 2.67 15.00 26.38
N ASP A 266 2.08 15.24 25.21
CA ASP A 266 1.54 16.54 24.88
C ASP A 266 0.82 16.44 23.53
N SER A 267 -0.46 16.86 23.54
CA SER A 267 -1.25 17.30 22.39
C SER A 267 -2.21 16.27 21.71
N PHE A 268 -3.50 16.41 22.10
CA PHE A 268 -4.72 16.20 21.29
C PHE A 268 -5.26 14.78 20.98
N PHE A 269 -4.84 13.71 21.65
CA PHE A 269 -5.47 12.39 21.45
C PHE A 269 -6.59 12.11 22.47
N LYS A 270 -7.80 12.60 22.18
CA LYS A 270 -9.03 11.94 22.64
C LYS A 270 -9.67 11.34 21.40
N PRO A 271 -9.35 10.09 21.04
CA PRO A 271 -10.07 9.48 19.96
C PRO A 271 -11.53 9.35 20.40
N GLN A 272 -12.43 10.05 19.71
CA GLN A 272 -13.86 9.88 19.89
C GLN A 272 -14.32 8.67 19.08
N PHE A 273 -13.69 7.51 19.27
CA PHE A 273 -14.08 6.27 18.59
C PHE A 273 -15.45 5.81 19.15
N VAL A 274 -16.51 6.05 18.39
CA VAL A 274 -17.86 5.60 18.74
C VAL A 274 -18.08 4.17 18.20
N GLY A 275 -17.36 3.17 18.72
CA GLY A 275 -17.50 1.83 18.14
C GLY A 275 -16.57 0.71 18.59
N TRP A 276 -15.74 0.90 19.62
CA TRP A 276 -14.68 -0.07 19.94
C TRP A 276 -15.15 -1.52 20.16
N GLU A 277 -16.28 -1.74 20.83
CA GLU A 277 -16.86 -3.08 21.02
C GLU A 277 -17.22 -3.79 19.71
N ARG A 278 -17.33 -3.04 18.60
CA ARG A 278 -17.71 -3.56 17.27
C ARG A 278 -16.49 -4.00 16.45
N TRP A 279 -15.29 -3.71 16.91
CA TRP A 279 -14.03 -4.16 16.29
C TRP A 279 -13.66 -5.60 16.64
N HIS A 280 -14.35 -6.21 17.60
CA HIS A 280 -14.19 -7.62 17.90
C HIS A 280 -15.45 -8.38 17.45
N PRO A 281 -15.30 -9.56 16.83
CA PRO A 281 -16.45 -10.39 16.50
C PRO A 281 -17.18 -10.77 17.80
N ARG A 282 -18.50 -10.53 17.85
CA ARG A 282 -19.35 -11.03 18.95
C ARG A 282 -19.95 -12.37 18.55
N GLY A 283 -19.43 -13.46 19.10
CA GLY A 283 -19.91 -14.81 18.79
C GLY A 283 -19.49 -15.26 17.39
N SER A 284 -20.44 -15.75 16.59
CA SER A 284 -20.19 -16.24 15.22
C SER A 284 -20.27 -15.15 14.13
N GLN A 285 -20.18 -13.88 14.52
CA GLN A 285 -20.13 -12.77 13.56
C GLN A 285 -18.80 -12.78 12.79
N PRO A 286 -18.80 -12.41 11.49
CA PRO A 286 -17.56 -12.22 10.75
C PRO A 286 -16.71 -11.15 11.43
N LYS A 287 -15.39 -11.29 11.34
CA LYS A 287 -14.48 -10.28 11.88
C LYS A 287 -14.54 -9.01 11.03
N PRO A 288 -14.11 -7.86 11.58
CA PRO A 288 -14.16 -6.60 10.84
C PRO A 288 -13.35 -6.59 9.54
N LEU A 289 -12.27 -7.36 9.49
CA LEU A 289 -11.43 -7.48 8.30
C LEU A 289 -11.59 -8.87 7.70
N ALA A 290 -12.03 -8.93 6.44
CA ALA A 290 -12.17 -10.19 5.74
C ALA A 290 -10.80 -10.78 5.36
N ASN A 291 -9.88 -9.93 4.88
CA ASN A 291 -8.51 -10.33 4.56
C ASN A 291 -7.50 -9.27 5.01
N VAL A 292 -6.39 -9.71 5.58
CA VAL A 292 -5.17 -8.91 5.75
C VAL A 292 -4.04 -9.60 5.00
N ILE A 293 -3.51 -8.91 3.99
CA ILE A 293 -2.54 -9.45 3.04
C ILE A 293 -1.23 -8.68 3.19
N PHE A 294 -0.21 -9.37 3.70
CA PHE A 294 1.15 -8.87 3.86
C PHE A 294 1.98 -9.29 2.65
N ALA A 295 2.27 -8.35 1.75
CA ALA A 295 3.11 -8.59 0.59
C ALA A 295 4.54 -8.09 0.84
N ALA A 296 5.53 -8.96 0.67
CA ALA A 296 6.94 -8.66 0.90
C ALA A 296 7.25 -7.95 2.24
N PRO A 297 6.67 -8.35 3.39
CA PRO A 297 6.73 -7.56 4.61
C PRO A 297 8.16 -7.32 5.12
N ASP A 298 8.55 -6.04 5.17
CA ASP A 298 9.80 -5.58 5.80
C ASP A 298 9.59 -5.42 7.31
N VAL A 299 9.25 -6.50 8.02
CA VAL A 299 9.03 -6.52 9.47
C VAL A 299 9.98 -7.52 10.11
N HIS A 300 10.51 -7.22 11.30
CA HIS A 300 11.30 -8.18 12.05
C HIS A 300 10.41 -9.38 12.45
N PRO A 301 10.87 -10.65 12.31
CA PRO A 301 10.04 -11.82 12.59
C PRO A 301 9.44 -11.84 14.01
N GLU A 302 10.22 -11.47 15.03
CA GLU A 302 9.74 -11.42 16.41
C GLU A 302 8.64 -10.36 16.60
N THR A 303 8.84 -9.15 16.06
CA THR A 303 7.82 -8.10 16.10
C THR A 303 6.54 -8.52 15.37
N PHE A 304 6.69 -9.17 14.22
CA PHE A 304 5.54 -9.69 13.48
C PHE A 304 4.79 -10.75 14.30
N GLN A 305 5.52 -11.68 14.92
CA GLN A 305 4.98 -12.72 15.77
C GLN A 305 4.21 -12.17 16.98
N GLU A 306 4.74 -11.14 17.62
CA GLU A 306 4.11 -10.48 18.78
C GLU A 306 2.78 -9.81 18.38
N SER A 307 2.78 -9.04 17.28
CA SER A 307 1.60 -8.27 16.88
C SER A 307 0.53 -9.11 16.15
N VAL A 308 0.91 -10.14 15.38
CA VAL A 308 -0.04 -10.90 14.54
C VAL A 308 -1.09 -11.65 15.38
N GLY A 309 -0.76 -12.02 16.63
CA GLY A 309 -1.71 -12.63 17.56
C GLY A 309 -2.95 -11.78 17.82
N SER A 310 -2.76 -10.46 17.89
CA SER A 310 -3.85 -9.48 18.03
C SER A 310 -4.61 -9.31 16.71
N VAL A 311 -3.89 -9.26 15.58
CA VAL A 311 -4.53 -9.16 14.25
C VAL A 311 -5.45 -10.36 13.97
N LEU A 312 -5.10 -11.56 14.46
CA LEU A 312 -5.95 -12.74 14.38
C LEU A 312 -7.30 -12.59 15.08
N GLN A 313 -7.48 -11.63 16.00
CA GLN A 313 -8.78 -11.37 16.64
C GLN A 313 -9.72 -10.58 15.74
N ILE A 314 -9.18 -9.78 14.82
CA ILE A 314 -9.95 -8.82 14.01
C ILE A 314 -9.90 -9.10 12.50
N ALA A 315 -9.15 -10.11 12.06
CA ALA A 315 -9.08 -10.56 10.68
C ALA A 315 -9.54 -12.03 10.51
N ASP A 316 -10.43 -12.28 9.56
CA ASP A 316 -10.90 -13.64 9.21
C ASP A 316 -9.77 -14.45 8.57
N HIS A 317 -9.05 -13.84 7.63
CA HIS A 317 -7.94 -14.44 6.93
C HIS A 317 -6.71 -13.53 6.95
N ILE A 318 -5.55 -14.13 7.23
CA ILE A 318 -4.25 -13.47 7.11
C ILE A 318 -3.43 -14.24 6.09
N THR A 319 -2.86 -13.55 5.11
CA THR A 319 -1.95 -14.15 4.12
C THR A 319 -0.66 -13.36 4.04
N LEU A 320 0.47 -14.06 4.03
CA LEU A 320 1.80 -13.50 3.86
C LEU A 320 2.42 -14.05 2.58
N TYR A 321 2.71 -13.15 1.62
CA TYR A 321 3.50 -13.47 0.44
C TYR A 321 4.97 -13.13 0.70
N CYS A 322 5.85 -14.11 0.54
CA CYS A 322 7.29 -13.97 0.69
C CYS A 322 8.03 -14.58 -0.51
N ASN A 323 9.29 -14.22 -0.72
CA ASN A 323 10.10 -14.80 -1.78
C ASN A 323 11.55 -15.01 -1.29
N GLU A 324 12.20 -16.09 -1.75
CA GLU A 324 13.61 -16.43 -1.46
C GLU A 324 14.60 -15.41 -2.04
N ALA A 325 14.29 -14.85 -3.21
CA ALA A 325 15.15 -13.91 -3.93
C ALA A 325 14.96 -12.45 -3.48
N ASP A 326 13.84 -12.14 -2.84
CA ASP A 326 13.33 -10.76 -2.68
C ASP A 326 13.85 -9.98 -1.47
N PHE A 327 14.70 -10.60 -0.67
CA PHE A 327 15.29 -9.92 0.47
C PHE A 327 16.76 -10.25 0.66
N ALA A 328 17.32 -11.02 -0.28
CA ALA A 328 18.54 -11.75 -0.03
C ALA A 328 19.85 -10.99 -0.23
N LEU A 329 19.86 -9.94 -1.05
CA LEU A 329 21.09 -9.19 -1.31
C LEU A 329 20.95 -7.65 -1.37
N GLU A 330 19.76 -7.06 -1.47
CA GLU A 330 19.63 -5.59 -1.63
C GLU A 330 19.19 -4.80 -0.40
N ILE A 331 18.24 -5.27 0.43
CA ILE A 331 17.90 -4.53 1.67
C ILE A 331 18.95 -4.73 2.78
N SER A 332 19.82 -5.75 2.65
CA SER A 332 21.09 -5.85 3.38
C SER A 332 22.01 -4.63 3.16
N ARG A 333 21.89 -3.92 2.03
CA ARG A 333 22.75 -2.78 1.66
C ARG A 333 22.05 -1.44 1.84
N PHE A 334 20.72 -1.42 1.92
CA PHE A 334 20.00 -0.20 2.19
C PHE A 334 20.04 0.15 3.69
N VAL A 335 19.75 -0.80 4.61
CA VAL A 335 19.46 -0.51 6.04
C VAL A 335 20.64 -0.59 7.02
N ASN A 336 21.80 -1.13 6.63
CA ASN A 336 22.77 -1.58 7.61
C ASN A 336 23.82 -0.53 8.10
N GLY A 337 23.32 0.48 8.81
CA GLY A 337 23.96 0.82 10.08
C GLY A 337 23.87 -0.31 11.13
N GLN A 338 23.20 -1.42 10.82
CA GLN A 338 23.09 -2.63 11.64
C GLN A 338 23.87 -3.81 11.00
N GLY A 339 24.18 -4.82 11.80
CA GLY A 339 25.12 -5.89 11.45
C GLY A 339 24.54 -7.00 10.56
N LYS A 340 25.29 -8.10 10.50
CA LYS A 340 25.09 -9.28 9.63
C LYS A 340 23.84 -10.14 9.93
N ASP A 341 22.91 -9.71 10.79
CA ASP A 341 22.01 -10.64 11.49
C ASP A 341 20.47 -10.42 11.34
N GLY A 342 19.97 -9.43 10.60
CA GLY A 342 18.53 -9.10 10.60
C GLY A 342 17.71 -9.68 9.45
N PHE A 343 17.23 -10.92 9.56
CA PHE A 343 16.22 -11.45 8.62
C PHE A 343 14.89 -10.67 8.74
N ARG A 344 14.13 -10.53 7.66
CA ARG A 344 12.74 -10.01 7.68
C ARG A 344 11.74 -11.11 7.44
N ILE A 345 10.52 -10.94 7.92
CA ILE A 345 9.46 -11.95 7.75
C ILE A 345 9.07 -12.13 6.27
N GLY A 346 9.31 -11.13 5.40
CA GLY A 346 9.19 -11.26 3.94
C GLY A 346 10.34 -12.05 3.28
N ASP A 347 11.44 -12.27 3.99
CA ASP A 347 12.53 -13.17 3.57
C ASP A 347 12.16 -14.58 3.97
N SER A 348 11.95 -15.44 2.99
CA SER A 348 11.55 -16.82 3.27
C SER A 348 12.68 -17.65 3.95
N ARG A 349 13.92 -17.14 4.00
CA ARG A 349 15.04 -17.73 4.77
C ARG A 349 15.00 -17.38 6.26
N SER A 350 14.13 -16.46 6.69
CA SER A 350 13.94 -16.06 8.09
C SER A 350 13.44 -17.18 9.01
N GLY A 351 13.12 -18.36 8.46
CA GLY A 351 12.67 -19.49 9.26
C GLY A 351 11.31 -19.23 9.90
N ILE A 352 10.38 -18.61 9.18
CA ILE A 352 8.98 -18.42 9.59
C ILE A 352 8.47 -19.78 10.09
N ASN A 353 8.38 -20.00 11.41
CA ASN A 353 7.93 -21.27 11.97
C ASN A 353 6.41 -21.38 11.80
N GLY A 354 5.92 -22.50 11.27
CA GLY A 354 4.54 -22.70 10.85
C GLY A 354 3.60 -22.96 12.02
N GLY A 355 3.49 -22.02 12.96
CA GLY A 355 2.57 -22.10 14.10
C GLY A 355 1.48 -21.03 14.08
N TYR A 356 1.37 -20.27 12.99
CA TYR A 356 0.45 -19.14 12.90
C TYR A 356 -0.81 -19.57 12.16
N ALA A 357 -1.98 -19.13 12.63
CA ALA A 357 -3.25 -19.27 11.92
C ALA A 357 -3.31 -18.30 10.71
N MET A 358 -2.28 -18.33 9.85
CA MET A 358 -2.15 -17.54 8.64
C MET A 358 -1.58 -18.38 7.50
N ASP A 359 -1.93 -18.00 6.29
CA ASP A 359 -1.42 -18.58 5.07
C ASP A 359 -0.04 -17.98 4.72
N VAL A 360 1.00 -18.80 4.60
CA VAL A 360 2.32 -18.34 4.12
C VAL A 360 2.55 -18.88 2.71
N VAL A 361 2.62 -17.97 1.74
CA VAL A 361 2.83 -18.28 0.32
C VAL A 361 4.20 -17.79 -0.12
N ARG A 362 5.10 -18.74 -0.40
CA ARG A 362 6.44 -18.49 -0.91
C ARG A 362 6.43 -18.48 -2.44
N LEU A 363 6.98 -17.44 -3.05
CA LEU A 363 7.28 -17.43 -4.48
C LEU A 363 8.68 -18.00 -4.69
N GLN A 364 8.80 -18.91 -5.65
CA GLN A 364 10.10 -19.36 -6.16
C GLN A 364 10.69 -18.24 -7.02
N SER A 365 12.01 -18.06 -7.01
CA SER A 365 12.67 -16.93 -7.68
C SER A 365 12.18 -16.78 -9.12
N VAL A 366 11.39 -15.74 -9.36
CA VAL A 366 10.90 -15.42 -10.71
C VAL A 366 11.95 -14.52 -11.33
N SER A 367 12.45 -14.88 -12.50
CA SER A 367 13.19 -13.97 -13.37
C SER A 367 12.18 -12.97 -13.96
N SER A 368 11.61 -12.10 -13.12
CA SER A 368 10.89 -10.92 -13.61
C SER A 368 11.94 -9.92 -14.12
N SER A 369 11.57 -9.15 -15.14
CA SER A 369 12.34 -7.99 -15.62
C SER A 369 12.43 -6.84 -14.58
N ASP A 370 12.15 -7.14 -13.32
CA ASP A 370 12.29 -6.27 -12.17
C ASP A 370 13.72 -6.44 -11.61
N PRO A 371 14.59 -5.42 -11.74
CA PRO A 371 15.98 -5.52 -11.28
C PRO A 371 16.12 -5.87 -9.79
N PHE A 372 15.07 -5.66 -8.98
CA PHE A 372 15.06 -5.79 -7.53
C PHE A 372 14.24 -7.00 -7.03
N GLY A 373 13.48 -7.65 -7.91
CA GLY A 373 12.47 -8.65 -7.53
C GLY A 373 11.23 -8.09 -6.81
N HIS A 374 11.27 -6.83 -6.33
CA HIS A 374 10.44 -6.26 -5.27
C HIS A 374 9.02 -5.81 -5.67
N SER A 375 8.67 -5.89 -6.96
CA SER A 375 7.37 -5.47 -7.51
C SER A 375 6.44 -6.64 -7.77
N TYR A 376 6.86 -7.87 -7.46
CA TYR A 376 6.11 -9.11 -7.70
C TYR A 376 4.69 -9.11 -7.15
N TYR A 377 4.46 -8.38 -6.05
CA TYR A 377 3.15 -8.25 -5.41
C TYR A 377 2.09 -7.64 -6.35
N GLY A 378 2.50 -6.79 -7.29
CA GLY A 378 1.62 -6.14 -8.25
C GLY A 378 1.83 -6.63 -9.68
N SER A 379 2.94 -7.30 -9.98
CA SER A 379 3.32 -7.69 -11.34
C SER A 379 3.24 -9.19 -11.62
N HIS A 380 3.26 -10.06 -10.61
CA HIS A 380 3.30 -11.51 -10.82
C HIS A 380 1.91 -12.08 -11.15
N PRO A 381 1.67 -12.64 -12.35
CA PRO A 381 0.34 -13.09 -12.76
C PRO A 381 -0.25 -14.19 -11.86
N GLY A 382 0.60 -15.09 -11.36
CA GLY A 382 0.19 -16.15 -10.42
C GLY A 382 -0.30 -15.56 -9.10
N LEU A 383 0.34 -14.49 -8.61
CA LEU A 383 0.00 -13.86 -7.34
C LEU A 383 -1.30 -13.06 -7.50
N LEU A 384 -1.43 -12.29 -8.57
CA LEU A 384 -2.68 -11.55 -8.87
C LEU A 384 -3.88 -12.50 -9.03
N THR A 385 -3.65 -13.69 -9.58
CA THR A 385 -4.68 -14.74 -9.68
C THR A 385 -4.99 -15.34 -8.31
N ASP A 386 -3.98 -15.55 -7.46
CA ASP A 386 -4.14 -16.04 -6.10
C ASP A 386 -4.89 -15.05 -5.20
N LEU A 387 -4.58 -13.74 -5.32
CA LEU A 387 -5.32 -12.65 -4.66
C LEU A 387 -6.80 -12.66 -5.05
N ARG A 388 -7.12 -12.87 -6.34
CA ARG A 388 -8.52 -12.97 -6.78
C ARG A 388 -9.23 -14.17 -6.13
N LEU A 389 -8.56 -15.32 -6.04
CA LEU A 389 -9.14 -16.50 -5.40
C LEU A 389 -9.36 -16.30 -3.90
N LEU A 390 -8.40 -15.66 -3.22
CA LEU A 390 -8.47 -15.32 -1.82
C LEU A 390 -9.61 -14.35 -1.52
N ILE A 391 -9.64 -13.21 -2.21
CA ILE A 391 -10.58 -12.11 -1.94
C ILE A 391 -12.00 -12.46 -2.39
N HIS A 392 -12.17 -12.93 -3.62
CA HIS A 392 -13.50 -13.16 -4.17
C HIS A 392 -14.06 -14.52 -3.79
N ALA A 393 -13.32 -15.59 -4.12
CA ALA A 393 -13.84 -16.95 -3.96
C ALA A 393 -13.80 -17.42 -2.50
N LYS A 394 -13.20 -16.63 -1.59
CA LYS A 394 -12.94 -17.01 -0.19
C LYS A 394 -12.27 -18.38 -0.13
N ALA A 395 -11.45 -18.68 -1.14
CA ALA A 395 -10.92 -20.01 -1.34
C ALA A 395 -9.86 -20.26 -0.28
N PRO A 396 -10.07 -21.22 0.64
CA PRO A 396 -9.05 -21.57 1.61
C PRO A 396 -7.82 -22.09 0.85
N ILE A 397 -6.63 -21.87 1.40
CA ILE A 397 -5.38 -22.12 0.68
C ILE A 397 -5.24 -23.54 0.10
N GLN A 398 -5.87 -24.52 0.76
CA GLN A 398 -5.86 -25.93 0.35
C GLN A 398 -6.54 -26.19 -1.00
N VAL A 399 -7.42 -25.28 -1.45
CA VAL A 399 -8.16 -25.44 -2.73
C VAL A 399 -7.74 -24.41 -3.78
N ARG A 400 -6.79 -23.51 -3.47
CA ARG A 400 -6.30 -22.50 -4.42
C ARG A 400 -5.33 -23.17 -5.42
N PRO A 401 -5.67 -23.30 -6.71
CA PRO A 401 -4.85 -24.04 -7.69
C PRO A 401 -3.52 -23.35 -8.04
N THR A 402 -3.39 -22.07 -7.71
CA THR A 402 -2.22 -21.21 -7.84
C THR A 402 -1.13 -21.53 -6.84
N VAL A 403 -1.43 -22.28 -5.77
CA VAL A 403 -0.45 -22.66 -4.75
C VAL A 403 -0.34 -24.17 -4.64
N THR A 404 0.77 -24.64 -4.08
CA THR A 404 1.01 -26.05 -3.80
C THR A 404 1.64 -26.20 -2.43
N ALA A 405 1.24 -27.24 -1.69
CA ALA A 405 1.87 -27.55 -0.41
C ALA A 405 3.36 -27.83 -0.62
N GLY A 406 4.18 -27.23 0.24
CA GLY A 406 5.62 -27.34 0.18
C GLY A 406 6.19 -28.41 1.09
N ASN A 407 7.38 -28.93 0.75
CA ASN A 407 8.18 -29.76 1.67
C ASN A 407 8.92 -28.88 2.69
N TRP A 408 8.16 -28.21 3.55
CA TRP A 408 8.69 -27.53 4.72
C TRP A 408 8.68 -28.48 5.93
N PRO A 409 9.49 -28.24 6.97
CA PRO A 409 9.41 -28.99 8.22
C PRO A 409 8.01 -28.92 8.88
N ASP A 410 7.24 -27.86 8.58
CA ASP A 410 5.85 -27.65 9.02
C ASP A 410 4.91 -27.62 7.80
N GLN A 411 3.75 -28.27 7.88
CA GLN A 411 2.84 -28.44 6.73
C GLN A 411 2.02 -27.20 6.35
N ASP A 412 2.12 -26.10 7.09
CA ASP A 412 1.29 -24.90 6.92
C ASP A 412 1.86 -23.87 5.92
N LYS A 413 2.77 -24.29 5.04
CA LYS A 413 3.50 -23.41 4.13
C LYS A 413 3.37 -23.85 2.69
N TRP A 414 3.15 -22.88 1.82
CA TRP A 414 2.74 -23.09 0.44
C TRP A 414 3.70 -22.40 -0.52
N TYR A 415 3.82 -22.95 -1.72
CA TYR A 415 4.57 -22.35 -2.82
C TYR A 415 3.60 -21.86 -3.88
N LEU A 416 3.78 -20.63 -4.35
CA LEU A 416 3.11 -20.15 -5.55
C LEU A 416 3.65 -20.91 -6.77
N ARG A 417 2.75 -21.39 -7.62
CA ARG A 417 3.06 -22.15 -8.84
C ARG A 417 3.51 -21.27 -10.00
#